data_AF-A0A419FHW0-F1
#
_entry.id   AF-A0A419FHW0-F1
#
_cell.length_a   1.000
_cell.length_b   1.000
_cell.length_c   1.000
_cell.angle_alpha   90.00
_cell.angle_beta   90.00
_cell.angle_gamma   90.00
#
_symmetry.space_group_name_H-M   'P 1'
#
loop_
_entity.id
_entity.type
_entity.pdbx_description
1 polymer ?
#
loop_
_entity_poly.entity_id
_entity_poly.type
_entity_poly.pdbx_seq_one_letter_code
_entity_poly.pdbx_strand_id
1 'polypeptide(L)'
;MFDILEFDHISMSVPVMGPQIEFLTKVLGFRLESQGESDEGYFSAAFSVPGRSALGWEVLVPNGPDSYLHRFLDGASGPGLHHVALRVRSVREVAEAIRAEGMEPWGYRERDEEDGEGGVIYIHPRSGGHGFLFQMYSGDPWHEGHPFEDEGEHTLGIIAVNHLSHAHPDRDELAGFYERLFGMKTIYTSPGDGLDSGFKTRVLETSTGQLRFEMIQPAGPTSFVQKFLDARGPSMHHVTFEVGDWERAVSACAHHAIPIFGERTGQTDGAAWKEVFIHPRHTGGMLVQFFWQERPDIWI
;
A
#
# COMPACT_ATOMS: atom_id res chain seq x y z
N MET A 1 9.92 15.85 -10.62
CA MET A 1 8.87 14.83 -10.80
C MET A 1 9.11 14.02 -12.06
N PHE A 2 8.64 12.77 -12.08
CA PHE A 2 8.60 11.90 -13.25
C PHE A 2 7.15 11.55 -13.61
N ASP A 3 6.90 11.08 -14.83
CA ASP A 3 5.56 10.75 -15.31
C ASP A 3 5.17 9.31 -14.96
N ILE A 4 4.14 9.18 -14.12
CA ILE A 4 3.57 7.89 -13.70
C ILE A 4 2.39 7.58 -14.60
N LEU A 5 2.46 6.44 -15.28
CA LEU A 5 1.41 5.94 -16.16
C LEU A 5 0.38 5.15 -15.36
N GLU A 6 0.82 4.31 -14.42
CA GLU A 6 -0.05 3.60 -13.48
C GLU A 6 0.69 3.24 -12.18
N PHE A 7 -0.09 3.05 -11.12
CA PHE A 7 0.32 2.21 -10.00
C PHE A 7 -0.03 0.78 -10.40
N ASP A 8 0.95 -0.09 -10.56
CA ASP A 8 0.75 -1.44 -11.11
C ASP A 8 0.28 -2.38 -10.02
N HIS A 9 1.07 -2.54 -8.94
CA HIS A 9 0.70 -3.38 -7.83
C HIS A 9 1.24 -2.92 -6.48
N ILE A 10 0.59 -3.39 -5.42
CA ILE A 10 1.07 -3.34 -4.04
C ILE A 10 1.59 -4.74 -3.69
N SER A 11 2.84 -4.82 -3.24
CA SER A 11 3.48 -6.08 -2.89
C SER A 11 3.65 -6.23 -1.39
N MET A 12 3.52 -7.45 -0.90
CA MET A 12 3.80 -7.83 0.48
C MET A 12 4.69 -9.06 0.54
N SER A 13 5.48 -9.19 1.60
CA SER A 13 6.25 -10.40 1.85
C SER A 13 5.83 -11.10 3.14
N VAL A 14 5.70 -12.41 3.05
CA VAL A 14 5.25 -13.30 4.13
C VAL A 14 6.14 -14.55 4.18
N PRO A 15 6.22 -15.23 5.34
CA PRO A 15 7.06 -16.43 5.46
C PRO A 15 6.47 -17.64 4.72
N VAL A 16 5.14 -17.69 4.51
CA VAL A 16 4.44 -18.83 3.91
C VAL A 16 3.31 -18.35 3.00
N MET A 17 3.27 -18.87 1.78
CA MET A 17 2.35 -18.42 0.72
C MET A 17 0.89 -18.82 0.98
N GLY A 18 0.65 -20.12 1.25
CA GLY A 18 -0.69 -20.71 1.31
C GLY A 18 -1.71 -19.94 2.19
N PRO A 19 -1.40 -19.68 3.47
CA PRO A 19 -2.29 -18.92 4.34
C PRO A 19 -2.60 -17.51 3.83
N GLN A 20 -1.64 -16.87 3.14
CA GLN A 20 -1.86 -15.54 2.58
C GLN A 20 -2.77 -15.58 1.35
N ILE A 21 -2.62 -16.58 0.47
CA ILE A 21 -3.56 -16.80 -0.63
C ILE A 21 -4.98 -17.02 -0.10
N GLU A 22 -5.13 -17.85 0.93
CA GLU A 22 -6.43 -18.09 1.55
C GLU A 22 -7.04 -16.80 2.10
N PHE A 23 -6.27 -16.00 2.86
CA PHE A 23 -6.75 -14.72 3.37
C PHE A 23 -7.16 -13.76 2.25
N LEU A 24 -6.28 -13.53 1.26
CA LEU A 24 -6.55 -12.58 0.18
C LEU A 24 -7.77 -13.00 -0.66
N THR A 25 -7.92 -14.29 -0.97
CA THR A 25 -9.02 -14.76 -1.83
C THR A 25 -10.32 -14.96 -1.06
N LYS A 26 -10.28 -15.48 0.17
CA LYS A 26 -11.50 -15.83 0.94
C LYS A 26 -12.02 -14.70 1.80
N VAL A 27 -11.16 -13.78 2.23
CA VAL A 27 -11.55 -12.65 3.08
C VAL A 27 -11.59 -11.36 2.25
N LEU A 28 -10.51 -11.02 1.55
CA LEU A 28 -10.48 -9.77 0.78
C LEU A 28 -11.13 -9.88 -0.62
N GLY A 29 -11.49 -11.09 -1.06
CA GLY A 29 -12.15 -11.31 -2.36
C GLY A 29 -11.24 -11.18 -3.57
N PHE A 30 -9.92 -11.17 -3.38
CA PHE A 30 -8.96 -11.04 -4.48
C PHE A 30 -9.03 -12.25 -5.42
N ARG A 31 -8.71 -12.04 -6.69
CA ARG A 31 -8.60 -13.11 -7.69
C ARG A 31 -7.14 -13.46 -7.86
N LEU A 32 -6.77 -14.71 -7.61
CA LEU A 32 -5.44 -15.20 -7.89
C LEU A 32 -5.29 -15.39 -9.41
N GLU A 33 -4.30 -14.74 -10.00
CA GLU A 33 -4.04 -14.77 -11.44
C GLU A 33 -2.92 -15.75 -11.80
N SER A 34 -1.83 -15.72 -11.04
CA SER A 34 -0.68 -16.59 -11.29
C SER A 34 0.12 -16.87 -10.02
N GLN A 35 0.91 -17.93 -10.06
CA GLN A 35 1.93 -18.25 -9.06
C GLN A 35 3.15 -18.82 -9.77
N GLY A 36 4.34 -18.54 -9.24
CA GLY A 36 5.57 -19.02 -9.86
C GLY A 36 6.79 -18.89 -8.96
N GLU A 37 7.87 -19.48 -9.44
CA GLU A 37 9.21 -19.27 -8.92
C GLU A 37 9.86 -18.13 -9.72
N SER A 38 10.52 -17.21 -9.02
CA SER A 38 11.33 -16.15 -9.61
C SER A 38 12.80 -16.56 -9.61
N ASP A 39 13.51 -16.23 -10.69
CA ASP A 39 14.96 -16.37 -10.81
C ASP A 39 15.74 -15.51 -9.79
N GLU A 40 15.05 -14.60 -9.09
CA GLU A 40 15.60 -13.76 -8.02
C GLU A 40 15.54 -14.42 -6.63
N GLY A 41 15.21 -15.71 -6.54
CA GLY A 41 15.26 -16.47 -5.30
C GLY A 41 14.06 -16.26 -4.37
N TYR A 42 12.86 -16.12 -4.94
CA TYR A 42 11.59 -16.11 -4.22
C TYR A 42 10.48 -16.79 -5.02
N PHE A 43 9.41 -17.20 -4.35
CA PHE A 43 8.15 -17.54 -5.03
C PHE A 43 7.21 -16.34 -4.98
N SER A 44 6.45 -16.12 -6.05
CA SER A 44 5.46 -15.05 -6.15
C SER A 44 4.06 -15.58 -6.40
N ALA A 45 3.07 -14.83 -5.97
CA ALA A 45 1.68 -14.97 -6.35
C ALA A 45 1.11 -13.60 -6.72
N ALA A 46 0.53 -13.49 -7.91
CA ALA A 46 -0.08 -12.27 -8.42
C ALA A 46 -1.61 -12.36 -8.33
N PHE A 47 -2.23 -11.24 -7.99
CA PHE A 47 -3.69 -11.14 -7.82
C PHE A 47 -4.24 -9.87 -8.45
N SER A 48 -5.49 -9.95 -8.91
CA SER A 48 -6.32 -8.79 -9.19
C SER A 48 -7.10 -8.38 -7.92
N VAL A 49 -7.09 -7.09 -7.61
CA VAL A 49 -7.83 -6.51 -6.47
C VAL A 49 -9.25 -6.10 -6.90
N PRO A 50 -10.31 -6.46 -6.14
CA PRO A 50 -11.67 -6.06 -6.48
C PRO A 50 -11.87 -4.55 -6.49
N GLY A 51 -12.84 -4.12 -7.27
CA GLY A 51 -13.27 -2.74 -7.35
C GLY A 51 -12.56 -1.91 -8.41
N ARG A 52 -12.70 -0.60 -8.28
CA ARG A 52 -12.38 0.36 -9.35
C ARG A 52 -10.91 0.81 -9.41
N SER A 53 -10.10 0.48 -8.40
CA SER A 53 -8.71 0.96 -8.32
C SER A 53 -7.80 0.38 -9.41
N ALA A 54 -8.20 -0.73 -10.04
CA ALA A 54 -7.43 -1.39 -11.10
C ALA A 54 -5.96 -1.62 -10.67
N LEU A 55 -5.76 -2.16 -9.47
CA LEU A 55 -4.46 -2.47 -8.90
C LEU A 55 -4.24 -3.98 -8.86
N GLY A 56 -3.02 -4.40 -9.16
CA GLY A 56 -2.52 -5.71 -8.81
C GLY A 56 -2.16 -5.81 -7.32
N TRP A 57 -2.07 -7.03 -6.84
CA TRP A 57 -1.45 -7.35 -5.57
C TRP A 57 -0.43 -8.48 -5.75
N GLU A 58 0.70 -8.36 -5.10
CA GLU A 58 1.75 -9.38 -5.16
C GLU A 58 2.08 -9.90 -3.75
N VAL A 59 2.23 -11.22 -3.64
CA VAL A 59 2.77 -11.86 -2.44
C VAL A 59 4.10 -12.51 -2.77
N LEU A 60 5.13 -12.17 -1.99
CA LEU A 60 6.49 -12.70 -2.13
C LEU A 60 6.85 -13.57 -0.92
N VAL A 61 7.37 -14.77 -1.17
CA VAL A 61 7.90 -15.65 -0.10
C VAL A 61 9.30 -16.14 -0.43
N PRO A 62 10.18 -16.32 0.57
CA PRO A 62 11.54 -16.81 0.36
C PRO A 62 11.59 -18.15 -0.38
N ASN A 63 12.43 -18.25 -1.41
CA ASN A 63 12.76 -19.53 -2.05
C ASN A 63 14.07 -20.07 -1.47
N GLY A 64 13.95 -20.85 -0.40
CA GLY A 64 15.10 -21.44 0.29
C GLY A 64 15.84 -20.49 1.25
N PRO A 65 16.92 -20.97 1.89
CA PRO A 65 17.60 -20.27 2.98
C PRO A 65 18.42 -19.05 2.53
N ASP A 66 18.80 -18.97 1.25
CA ASP A 66 19.65 -17.89 0.72
C ASP A 66 18.85 -16.72 0.13
N SER A 67 17.52 -16.78 0.18
CA SER A 67 16.64 -15.72 -0.32
C SER A 67 16.90 -14.39 0.40
N TYR A 68 16.96 -13.30 -0.36
CA TYR A 68 17.16 -11.97 0.21
C TYR A 68 15.98 -11.51 1.08
N LEU A 69 14.79 -12.10 0.90
CA LEU A 69 13.58 -11.75 1.63
C LEU A 69 13.69 -12.05 3.13
N HIS A 70 14.56 -12.98 3.55
CA HIS A 70 14.80 -13.24 4.98
C HIS A 70 15.22 -11.97 5.73
N ARG A 71 16.04 -11.10 5.11
CA ARG A 71 16.44 -9.83 5.73
C ARG A 71 15.25 -8.89 5.97
N PHE A 72 14.26 -8.91 5.08
CA PHE A 72 13.04 -8.12 5.25
C PHE A 72 12.17 -8.72 6.36
N LEU A 73 11.90 -10.03 6.27
CA LEU A 73 11.04 -10.76 7.21
C LEU A 73 11.57 -10.76 8.65
N ASP A 74 12.90 -10.82 8.83
CA ASP A 74 13.56 -10.77 10.13
C ASP A 74 13.87 -9.33 10.59
N GLY A 75 13.61 -8.35 9.72
CA GLY A 75 13.87 -6.94 9.96
C GLY A 75 12.81 -6.26 10.85
N ALA A 76 13.02 -4.97 11.12
CA ALA A 76 12.09 -4.17 11.93
C ALA A 76 10.68 -4.05 11.32
N SER A 77 10.54 -4.19 10.00
CA SER A 77 9.24 -4.23 9.31
C SER A 77 8.51 -5.56 9.55
N GLY A 78 9.24 -6.67 9.63
CA GLY A 78 8.65 -8.01 9.71
C GLY A 78 7.85 -8.37 8.44
N PRO A 79 7.08 -9.48 8.46
CA PRO A 79 6.09 -9.76 7.42
C PRO A 79 5.13 -8.58 7.23
N GLY A 80 4.74 -8.28 5.99
CA GLY A 80 3.85 -7.18 5.67
C GLY A 80 4.15 -6.51 4.32
N LEU A 81 3.68 -5.28 4.14
CA LEU A 81 3.88 -4.49 2.92
C LEU A 81 5.37 -4.34 2.60
N HIS A 82 5.76 -4.71 1.39
CA HIS A 82 7.15 -4.71 0.94
C HIS A 82 7.45 -3.53 0.03
N HIS A 83 6.64 -3.36 -1.02
CA HIS A 83 6.87 -2.31 -2.01
C HIS A 83 5.59 -1.92 -2.76
N VAL A 84 5.66 -0.79 -3.44
CA VAL A 84 4.68 -0.40 -4.47
C VAL A 84 5.43 -0.28 -5.79
N ALA A 85 4.89 -0.91 -6.82
CA ALA A 85 5.40 -0.83 -8.17
C ALA A 85 4.59 0.19 -8.99
N LEU A 86 5.30 1.02 -9.74
CA LEU A 86 4.72 2.04 -10.61
C LEU A 86 5.25 1.84 -12.02
N ARG A 87 4.35 1.82 -12.99
CA ARG A 87 4.75 1.95 -14.38
C ARG A 87 4.96 3.41 -14.70
N VAL A 88 6.15 3.72 -15.21
CA VAL A 88 6.57 5.06 -15.58
C VAL A 88 6.85 5.12 -17.06
N ARG A 89 6.78 6.33 -17.62
CA ARG A 89 7.13 6.55 -19.02
C ARG A 89 8.60 6.24 -19.30
N SER A 90 9.49 6.60 -18.38
CA SER A 90 10.94 6.50 -18.57
C SER A 90 11.66 6.35 -17.22
N VAL A 91 12.35 5.22 -17.02
CA VAL A 91 13.20 5.04 -15.83
C VAL A 91 14.40 5.98 -15.82
N ARG A 92 14.80 6.52 -16.98
CA ARG A 92 15.82 7.57 -17.08
C ARG A 92 15.36 8.85 -16.41
N GLU A 93 14.13 9.30 -16.72
CA GLU A 93 13.54 10.50 -16.12
C GLU A 93 13.36 10.30 -14.60
N VAL A 94 13.00 9.08 -14.17
CA VAL A 94 12.97 8.73 -12.75
C VAL A 94 14.37 8.89 -12.13
N ALA A 95 15.43 8.38 -12.77
CA ALA A 95 16.79 8.50 -12.26
C ALA A 95 17.24 9.96 -12.13
N GLU A 96 16.93 10.80 -13.12
CA GLU A 96 17.20 12.24 -13.11
C GLU A 96 16.44 12.94 -11.98
N ALA A 97 15.15 12.62 -11.79
CA ALA A 97 14.33 13.18 -10.71
C ALA A 97 14.82 12.76 -9.31
N ILE A 98 15.22 11.50 -9.11
CA ILE A 98 15.79 11.02 -7.84
C ILE A 98 17.09 11.78 -7.52
N ARG A 99 17.98 11.95 -8.51
CA ARG A 99 19.24 12.71 -8.34
C ARG A 99 19.00 14.20 -8.08
N ALA A 100 17.98 14.79 -8.69
CA ALA A 100 17.62 16.20 -8.46
C ALA A 100 17.18 16.46 -7.01
N GLU A 101 16.61 15.47 -6.33
CA GLU A 101 16.31 15.52 -4.89
C GLU A 101 17.52 15.14 -4.00
N GLY A 102 18.71 14.97 -4.59
CA GLY A 102 19.94 14.64 -3.86
C GLY A 102 20.04 13.19 -3.38
N MET A 103 19.26 12.28 -3.97
CA MET A 103 19.29 10.85 -3.67
C MET A 103 20.01 10.06 -4.77
N GLU A 104 20.47 8.86 -4.45
CA GLU A 104 21.05 7.94 -5.42
C GLU A 104 20.03 6.88 -5.84
N PRO A 105 19.77 6.70 -7.15
CA PRO A 105 18.93 5.63 -7.63
C PRO A 105 19.49 4.25 -7.27
N TRP A 106 18.61 3.34 -6.85
CA TRP A 106 18.99 1.98 -6.49
C TRP A 106 18.54 0.99 -7.56
N GLY A 107 19.32 -0.07 -7.80
CA GLY A 107 19.00 -1.13 -8.75
C GLY A 107 18.74 -0.68 -10.19
N TYR A 108 19.19 0.53 -10.56
CA TYR A 108 18.92 1.14 -11.86
C TYR A 108 19.50 0.30 -13.01
N ARG A 109 18.60 -0.14 -13.90
CA ARG A 109 18.92 -0.87 -15.12
C ARG A 109 18.07 -0.29 -16.25
N GLU A 110 18.72 0.28 -17.26
CA GLU A 110 18.11 0.50 -18.56
C GLU A 110 18.35 -0.77 -19.40
N ARG A 111 17.31 -1.31 -20.01
CA ARG A 111 17.45 -2.31 -21.09
C ARG A 111 17.15 -1.60 -22.41
N ASP A 112 17.98 -1.87 -23.42
CA ASP A 112 17.91 -1.20 -24.71
C ASP A 112 16.58 -1.51 -25.42
N GLU A 113 16.03 -0.50 -26.12
CA GLU A 113 14.76 -0.58 -26.85
C GLU A 113 14.75 -1.66 -27.96
N GLU A 114 15.91 -2.14 -28.41
CA GLU A 114 16.04 -3.17 -29.46
C GLU A 114 15.51 -4.55 -29.02
N ASP A 115 15.49 -4.84 -27.72
CA ASP A 115 15.04 -6.14 -27.18
C ASP A 115 13.59 -6.12 -26.64
N GLY A 116 12.90 -4.98 -26.71
CA GLY A 116 11.48 -4.85 -26.31
C GLY A 116 11.20 -4.95 -24.81
N GLU A 117 12.21 -5.11 -23.96
CA GLU A 117 12.06 -5.19 -22.51
C GLU A 117 12.43 -3.86 -21.84
N GLY A 118 11.55 -3.34 -21.00
CA GLY A 118 11.75 -2.04 -20.37
C GLY A 118 12.76 -2.04 -19.21
N GLY A 119 12.98 -0.87 -18.62
CA GLY A 119 13.95 -0.66 -17.55
C GLY A 119 13.33 -0.73 -16.16
N VAL A 120 14.17 -0.84 -15.12
CA VAL A 120 13.74 -0.85 -13.71
C VAL A 120 14.65 0.02 -12.85
N ILE A 121 14.07 0.66 -11.84
CA ILE A 121 14.76 1.53 -10.90
C ILE A 121 14.00 1.57 -9.58
N TYR A 122 14.73 1.77 -8.47
CA TYR A 122 14.15 1.74 -7.13
C TYR A 122 14.55 2.97 -6.32
N ILE A 123 13.66 3.40 -5.42
CA ILE A 123 14.00 4.26 -4.29
C ILE A 123 14.06 3.38 -3.04
N HIS A 124 15.28 3.16 -2.53
CA HIS A 124 15.52 2.26 -1.41
C HIS A 124 14.98 2.85 -0.08
N PRO A 125 14.37 2.03 0.82
CA PRO A 125 13.78 2.49 2.07
C PRO A 125 14.68 3.40 2.92
N ARG A 126 15.97 3.05 3.02
CA ARG A 126 16.96 3.75 3.86
C ARG A 126 17.65 4.93 3.18
N SER A 127 17.45 5.11 1.88
CA SER A 127 18.22 6.06 1.05
C SER A 127 17.30 6.99 0.26
N GLY A 128 16.13 7.31 0.82
CA GLY A 128 15.15 8.19 0.18
C GLY A 128 13.70 7.73 0.26
N GLY A 129 13.46 6.44 0.47
CA GLY A 129 12.10 5.88 0.46
C GLY A 129 11.30 6.11 1.75
N HIS A 130 11.86 6.87 2.70
CA HIS A 130 11.28 7.09 4.04
C HIS A 130 10.84 5.77 4.70
N GLY A 131 11.66 4.72 4.58
CA GLY A 131 11.40 3.41 5.16
C GLY A 131 10.40 2.52 4.40
N PHE A 132 10.08 2.87 3.15
CA PHE A 132 9.36 2.01 2.22
C PHE A 132 10.04 1.92 0.85
N LEU A 133 9.87 0.80 0.15
CA LEU A 133 10.50 0.58 -1.17
C LEU A 133 9.54 1.01 -2.28
N PHE A 134 10.01 1.87 -3.18
CA PHE A 134 9.30 2.20 -4.41
C PHE A 134 10.04 1.58 -5.59
N GLN A 135 9.33 0.84 -6.41
CA GLN A 135 9.84 0.27 -7.66
C GLN A 135 9.18 0.98 -8.82
N MET A 136 9.98 1.46 -9.76
CA MET A 136 9.51 2.07 -10.99
C MET A 136 10.06 1.28 -12.16
N TYR A 137 9.23 1.01 -13.16
CA TYR A 137 9.66 0.34 -14.37
C TYR A 137 9.00 0.94 -15.61
N SER A 138 9.63 0.80 -16.76
CA SER A 138 9.04 1.10 -18.07
C SER A 138 8.76 -0.20 -18.82
N GLY A 139 7.97 -0.14 -19.89
CA GLY A 139 7.59 -1.32 -20.69
C GLY A 139 6.11 -1.70 -20.52
N ASP A 140 5.79 -2.95 -20.83
CA ASP A 140 4.45 -3.51 -20.66
C ASP A 140 4.11 -3.70 -19.16
N PRO A 141 2.84 -3.55 -18.76
CA PRO A 141 2.41 -3.74 -17.39
C PRO A 141 2.70 -5.17 -16.91
N TRP A 142 3.10 -5.32 -15.64
CA TRP A 142 3.25 -6.65 -15.04
C TRP A 142 1.91 -7.19 -14.54
N HIS A 143 0.98 -6.30 -14.21
CA HIS A 143 -0.40 -6.63 -13.86
C HIS A 143 -1.35 -5.82 -14.72
N GLU A 144 -2.21 -6.49 -15.48
CA GLU A 144 -3.30 -5.81 -16.15
C GLU A 144 -4.44 -5.56 -15.15
N GLY A 145 -4.54 -4.33 -14.65
CA GLY A 145 -5.61 -3.92 -13.75
C GLY A 145 -6.97 -3.89 -14.45
N HIS A 146 -7.74 -4.97 -14.35
CA HIS A 146 -9.12 -5.04 -14.84
C HIS A 146 -10.10 -4.94 -13.66
N PRO A 147 -10.87 -3.84 -13.52
CA PRO A 147 -11.88 -3.72 -12.48
C PRO A 147 -12.88 -4.87 -12.51
N PHE A 148 -13.21 -5.40 -11.34
CA PHE A 148 -14.24 -6.42 -11.18
C PHE A 148 -14.98 -6.27 -9.85
N GLU A 149 -16.20 -6.79 -9.80
CA GLU A 149 -16.99 -6.80 -8.57
C GLU A 149 -16.65 -8.02 -7.69
N ASP A 150 -16.54 -7.79 -6.39
CA ASP A 150 -16.40 -8.86 -5.41
C ASP A 150 -17.73 -9.60 -5.22
N GLU A 151 -17.85 -10.76 -5.85
CA GLU A 151 -19.04 -11.64 -5.80
C GLU A 151 -19.00 -12.67 -4.65
N GLY A 152 -17.96 -12.66 -3.80
CA GLY A 152 -17.80 -13.66 -2.73
C GLY A 152 -18.81 -13.50 -1.58
N GLU A 153 -19.49 -14.58 -1.18
CA GLU A 153 -20.51 -14.50 -0.13
C GLU A 153 -19.97 -14.08 1.26
N HIS A 154 -18.74 -14.48 1.58
CA HIS A 154 -18.09 -14.22 2.87
C HIS A 154 -16.79 -13.42 2.70
N THR A 155 -16.76 -12.53 1.72
CA THR A 155 -15.66 -11.58 1.50
C THR A 155 -16.05 -10.18 1.95
N LEU A 156 -15.07 -9.28 2.08
CA LEU A 156 -15.29 -7.91 2.55
C LEU A 156 -16.16 -7.06 1.60
N GLY A 157 -16.36 -7.45 0.34
CA GLY A 157 -17.12 -6.64 -0.61
C GLY A 157 -16.37 -5.37 -0.99
N ILE A 158 -15.06 -5.49 -1.24
CA ILE A 158 -14.17 -4.36 -1.56
C ILE A 158 -14.60 -3.73 -2.88
N ILE A 159 -14.71 -2.39 -2.90
CA ILE A 159 -15.03 -1.60 -4.10
C ILE A 159 -13.89 -0.64 -4.51
N ALA A 160 -12.88 -0.47 -3.66
CA ALA A 160 -11.62 0.18 -3.99
C ALA A 160 -10.54 -0.08 -2.94
N VAL A 161 -9.28 -0.01 -3.38
CA VAL A 161 -8.16 0.37 -2.51
C VAL A 161 -8.23 1.88 -2.34
N ASN A 162 -8.42 2.35 -1.11
CA ASN A 162 -8.56 3.78 -0.86
C ASN A 162 -7.20 4.44 -0.67
N HIS A 163 -6.42 3.98 0.31
CA HIS A 163 -5.12 4.56 0.57
C HIS A 163 -4.11 3.61 1.19
N LEU A 164 -2.83 3.99 1.04
CA LEU A 164 -1.73 3.51 1.86
C LEU A 164 -1.37 4.60 2.86
N SER A 165 -1.34 4.25 4.15
CA SER A 165 -0.95 5.18 5.20
C SER A 165 0.52 5.00 5.56
N HIS A 166 1.28 6.09 5.56
CA HIS A 166 2.71 6.15 5.78
C HIS A 166 3.00 6.97 7.04
N ALA A 167 3.51 6.29 8.08
CA ALA A 167 3.90 6.96 9.32
C ALA A 167 5.24 7.67 9.16
N HIS A 168 5.30 8.94 9.57
CA HIS A 168 6.51 9.75 9.53
C HIS A 168 6.57 10.73 10.72
N PRO A 169 7.78 11.06 11.25
CA PRO A 169 7.93 12.08 12.29
C PRO A 169 7.38 13.46 11.89
N ASP A 170 7.40 13.75 10.59
CA ASP A 170 6.90 14.99 10.00
C ASP A 170 6.05 14.69 8.75
N ARG A 171 4.73 14.89 8.84
CA ARG A 171 3.81 14.59 7.72
C ARG A 171 4.04 15.52 6.52
N ASP A 172 4.50 16.74 6.76
CA ASP A 172 4.60 17.79 5.75
C ASP A 172 5.90 17.64 4.95
N GLU A 173 6.99 17.21 5.60
CA GLU A 173 8.20 16.75 4.91
C GLU A 173 7.89 15.60 3.95
N LEU A 174 7.21 14.56 4.44
CA LEU A 174 6.87 13.39 3.64
C LEU A 174 5.86 13.71 2.53
N ALA A 175 4.87 14.57 2.80
CA ALA A 175 3.97 15.09 1.76
C ALA A 175 4.76 15.80 0.66
N GLY A 176 5.71 16.66 1.02
CA GLY A 176 6.54 17.37 0.06
C GLY A 176 7.37 16.42 -0.81
N PHE A 177 7.89 15.33 -0.26
CA PHE A 177 8.57 14.27 -1.01
C PHE A 177 7.65 13.68 -2.10
N TYR A 178 6.43 13.30 -1.74
CA TYR A 178 5.45 12.77 -2.68
C TYR A 178 5.01 13.78 -3.75
N GLU A 179 4.80 15.04 -3.37
CA GLU A 179 4.42 16.12 -4.29
C GLU A 179 5.54 16.39 -5.32
N ARG A 180 6.81 16.44 -4.91
CA ARG A 180 7.93 16.80 -5.79
C ARG A 180 8.40 15.67 -6.73
N LEU A 181 8.38 14.42 -6.26
CA LEU A 181 8.84 13.28 -7.04
C LEU A 181 7.72 12.61 -7.81
N PHE A 182 6.64 12.24 -7.11
CA PHE A 182 5.55 11.44 -7.64
C PHE A 182 4.41 12.29 -8.22
N GLY A 183 4.48 13.63 -8.07
CA GLY A 183 3.47 14.54 -8.62
C GLY A 183 2.09 14.40 -7.97
N MET A 184 2.01 13.76 -6.78
CA MET A 184 0.77 13.62 -6.03
C MET A 184 0.27 15.00 -5.56
N LYS A 185 -1.03 15.11 -5.25
CA LYS A 185 -1.64 16.39 -4.84
C LYS A 185 -2.30 16.27 -3.49
N THR A 186 -2.00 17.20 -2.59
CA THR A 186 -2.72 17.28 -1.31
C THR A 186 -4.20 17.59 -1.55
N ILE A 187 -5.07 16.72 -1.05
CA ILE A 187 -6.54 16.90 -1.09
C ILE A 187 -7.11 17.18 0.31
N TYR A 188 -6.40 16.80 1.37
CA TYR A 188 -6.83 17.03 2.74
C TYR A 188 -5.64 17.24 3.68
N THR A 189 -5.83 18.07 4.70
CA THR A 189 -4.90 18.22 5.82
C THR A 189 -5.72 18.40 7.08
N SER A 190 -5.47 17.56 8.09
CA SER A 190 -6.20 17.68 9.35
C SER A 190 -5.83 18.99 10.05
N PRO A 191 -6.85 19.74 10.55
CA PRO A 191 -6.62 20.94 11.33
C PRO A 191 -6.15 20.60 12.75
N GLY A 192 -5.47 21.55 13.41
CA GLY A 192 -5.08 21.43 14.81
C GLY A 192 -3.84 20.58 15.08
N ASP A 193 -3.66 20.21 16.35
CA ASP A 193 -2.48 19.50 16.87
C ASP A 193 -2.60 17.97 16.82
N GLY A 194 -3.78 17.44 16.52
CA GLY A 194 -4.05 16.00 16.40
C GLY A 194 -4.15 15.28 17.75
N LEU A 195 -4.30 15.98 18.88
CA LEU A 195 -4.34 15.34 20.20
C LEU A 195 -5.52 14.37 20.37
N ASP A 196 -6.69 14.69 19.81
CA ASP A 196 -7.90 13.86 19.92
C ASP A 196 -7.78 12.52 19.18
N SER A 197 -7.16 12.53 18.00
CA SER A 197 -6.87 11.33 17.20
C SER A 197 -5.56 10.65 17.62
N GLY A 198 -4.70 11.35 18.36
CA GLY A 198 -3.33 10.95 18.66
C GLY A 198 -2.35 11.16 17.49
N PHE A 199 -2.79 11.68 16.35
CA PHE A 199 -1.94 11.95 15.19
C PHE A 199 -2.49 13.06 14.31
N LYS A 200 -1.58 13.67 13.56
CA LYS A 200 -1.82 14.65 12.50
C LYS A 200 -1.75 13.93 11.15
N THR A 201 -2.74 14.11 10.30
CA THR A 201 -2.79 13.50 8.96
C THR A 201 -2.74 14.53 7.83
N ARG A 202 -2.16 14.15 6.69
CA ARG A 202 -2.23 14.85 5.40
C ARG A 202 -2.40 13.82 4.29
N VAL A 203 -3.29 14.09 3.34
CA VAL A 203 -3.73 13.10 2.35
C VAL A 203 -3.48 13.61 0.96
N LEU A 204 -2.86 12.76 0.15
CA LEU A 204 -2.47 13.05 -1.21
C LEU A 204 -3.15 12.08 -2.16
N GLU A 205 -3.68 12.60 -3.26
CA GLU A 205 -4.19 11.80 -4.37
C GLU A 205 -3.08 11.54 -5.39
N THR A 206 -3.00 10.30 -5.88
CA THR A 206 -2.04 9.96 -6.93
C THR A 206 -2.39 10.63 -8.25
N SER A 207 -1.40 10.86 -9.11
CA SER A 207 -1.63 11.44 -10.45
C SER A 207 -2.58 10.61 -11.33
N THR A 208 -2.70 9.31 -11.05
CA THR A 208 -3.55 8.37 -11.78
C THR A 208 -4.96 8.24 -11.19
N GLY A 209 -5.18 8.71 -9.96
CA GLY A 209 -6.44 8.57 -9.24
C GLY A 209 -6.78 7.15 -8.77
N GLN A 210 -5.86 6.18 -8.92
CA GLN A 210 -6.11 4.78 -8.55
C GLN A 210 -6.18 4.54 -7.03
N LEU A 211 -5.43 5.33 -6.27
CA LEU A 211 -5.39 5.30 -4.80
C LEU A 211 -4.92 6.63 -4.23
N ARG A 212 -4.83 6.72 -2.91
CA ARG A 212 -4.32 7.87 -2.17
C ARG A 212 -3.19 7.44 -1.23
N PHE A 213 -2.42 8.41 -0.77
CA PHE A 213 -1.43 8.23 0.28
C PHE A 213 -1.81 9.11 1.46
N GLU A 214 -1.87 8.52 2.65
CA GLU A 214 -2.09 9.24 3.89
C GLU A 214 -0.76 9.32 4.65
N MET A 215 -0.33 10.51 5.04
CA MET A 215 0.83 10.67 5.92
C MET A 215 0.38 10.96 7.33
N ILE A 216 0.74 10.09 8.25
CA ILE A 216 0.41 10.22 9.67
C ILE A 216 1.64 10.60 10.48
N GLN A 217 1.52 11.66 11.27
CA GLN A 217 2.54 12.17 12.18
C GLN A 217 2.03 12.08 13.63
N PRO A 218 2.86 11.64 14.60
CA PRO A 218 2.45 11.61 16.00
C PRO A 218 2.05 13.00 16.51
N ALA A 219 0.94 13.09 17.24
CA ALA A 219 0.52 14.33 17.90
C ALA A 219 1.36 14.65 19.17
N GLY A 220 2.16 13.70 19.62
CA GLY A 220 3.05 13.84 20.78
C GLY A 220 3.62 12.50 21.25
N PRO A 221 4.41 12.50 22.35
CA PRO A 221 5.15 11.32 22.81
C PRO A 221 4.30 10.12 23.20
N THR A 222 3.02 10.33 23.55
CA THR A 222 2.08 9.26 23.95
C THR A 222 1.31 8.67 22.77
N SER A 223 1.48 9.20 21.56
CA SER A 223 0.81 8.76 20.34
C SER A 223 1.11 7.29 20.03
N PHE A 224 0.12 6.56 19.51
CA PHE A 224 0.37 5.21 18.97
C PHE A 224 1.28 5.25 17.73
N VAL A 225 1.23 6.33 16.94
CA VAL A 225 2.14 6.56 15.81
C VAL A 225 3.56 6.75 16.32
N GLN A 226 3.76 7.43 17.46
CA GLN A 226 5.09 7.53 18.07
C GLN A 226 5.62 6.14 18.45
N LYS A 227 4.79 5.31 19.09
CA LYS A 227 5.18 3.93 19.43
C LYS A 227 5.52 3.09 18.19
N PHE A 228 4.78 3.28 17.09
CA PHE A 228 5.10 2.64 15.82
C PHE A 228 6.46 3.08 15.29
N LEU A 229 6.70 4.40 15.24
CA LEU A 229 7.97 4.98 14.78
C LEU A 229 9.15 4.55 15.65
N ASP A 230 8.99 4.45 16.97
CA ASP A 230 10.04 3.99 17.87
C ASP A 230 10.44 2.53 17.61
N ALA A 231 9.47 1.70 17.19
CA ALA A 231 9.69 0.28 16.93
C ALA A 231 10.20 -0.01 15.52
N ARG A 232 9.73 0.75 14.51
CA ARG A 232 9.94 0.43 13.09
C ARG A 232 10.64 1.52 12.28
N GLY A 233 10.73 2.73 12.83
CA GLY A 233 11.03 3.94 12.07
C GLY A 233 9.87 4.35 11.16
N PRO A 234 10.08 5.36 10.30
CA PRO A 234 9.13 5.69 9.24
C PRO A 234 8.87 4.47 8.34
N SER A 235 7.62 4.19 7.99
CA SER A 235 7.22 3.12 7.08
C SER A 235 5.70 3.12 6.83
N MET A 236 5.23 2.26 5.92
CA MET A 236 3.80 2.02 5.72
C MET A 236 3.18 1.44 7.00
N HIS A 237 2.17 2.13 7.52
CA HIS A 237 1.44 1.77 8.73
C HIS A 237 0.28 0.82 8.43
N HIS A 238 -0.53 1.13 7.41
CA HIS A 238 -1.70 0.35 7.04
C HIS A 238 -2.13 0.54 5.59
N VAL A 239 -2.94 -0.39 5.09
CA VAL A 239 -3.71 -0.25 3.84
C VAL A 239 -5.18 -0.14 4.18
N THR A 240 -5.90 0.67 3.40
CA THR A 240 -7.32 0.93 3.62
C THR A 240 -8.14 0.56 2.41
N PHE A 241 -9.18 -0.25 2.62
CA PHE A 241 -10.14 -0.65 1.59
C PHE A 241 -11.50 0.02 1.84
N GLU A 242 -12.11 0.51 0.77
CA GLU A 242 -13.51 0.91 0.79
C GLU A 242 -14.39 -0.31 0.51
N VAL A 243 -15.40 -0.54 1.34
CA VAL A 243 -16.36 -1.63 1.17
C VAL A 243 -17.72 -1.10 0.73
N GLY A 244 -18.41 -1.83 -0.15
CA GLY A 244 -19.72 -1.44 -0.66
C GLY A 244 -20.87 -1.70 0.31
N ASP A 245 -20.71 -2.68 1.20
CA ASP A 245 -21.70 -3.08 2.19
C ASP A 245 -21.01 -3.35 3.54
N TRP A 246 -21.30 -2.50 4.53
CA TRP A 246 -20.72 -2.59 5.87
C TRP A 246 -21.09 -3.89 6.59
N GLU A 247 -22.35 -4.31 6.52
CA GLU A 247 -22.85 -5.47 7.26
C GLU A 247 -22.28 -6.77 6.66
N ARG A 248 -22.15 -6.82 5.32
CA ARG A 248 -21.41 -7.89 4.64
C ARG A 248 -19.97 -7.98 5.12
N ALA A 249 -19.25 -6.86 5.15
CA ALA A 249 -17.84 -6.83 5.54
C ALA A 249 -17.61 -7.32 6.98
N VAL A 250 -18.41 -6.82 7.93
CA VAL A 250 -18.32 -7.25 9.34
C VAL A 250 -18.74 -8.71 9.51
N SER A 251 -19.78 -9.16 8.80
CA SER A 251 -20.21 -10.57 8.80
C SER A 251 -19.13 -11.51 8.24
N ALA A 252 -18.44 -11.10 7.17
CA ALA A 252 -17.31 -11.84 6.62
C ALA A 252 -16.17 -12.01 7.65
N CYS A 253 -15.79 -10.95 8.36
CA CYS A 253 -14.83 -11.05 9.45
C CYS A 253 -15.28 -12.04 10.54
N ALA A 254 -16.55 -11.99 10.95
CA ALA A 254 -17.10 -12.91 11.93
C ALA A 254 -17.10 -14.38 11.44
N HIS A 255 -17.48 -14.61 10.18
CA HIS A 255 -17.48 -15.93 9.54
C HIS A 255 -16.09 -16.58 9.57
N HIS A 256 -15.05 -15.82 9.21
CA HIS A 256 -13.66 -16.28 9.20
C HIS A 256 -12.99 -16.25 10.58
N ALA A 257 -13.74 -15.95 11.64
CA ALA A 257 -13.24 -15.80 13.02
C ALA A 257 -12.08 -14.78 13.14
N ILE A 258 -12.14 -13.70 12.34
CA ILE A 258 -11.17 -12.60 12.34
C ILE A 258 -11.74 -11.46 13.21
N PRO A 259 -11.15 -11.19 14.39
CA PRO A 259 -11.56 -10.08 15.23
C PRO A 259 -11.22 -8.74 14.58
N ILE A 260 -12.20 -7.85 14.53
CA ILE A 260 -12.04 -6.43 14.22
C ILE A 260 -11.81 -5.63 15.51
N PHE A 261 -11.20 -4.46 15.37
CA PHE A 261 -11.00 -3.52 16.48
C PHE A 261 -11.02 -2.06 15.98
N GLY A 262 -11.04 -1.12 16.92
CA GLY A 262 -10.97 0.31 16.59
C GLY A 262 -12.20 0.82 15.83
N GLU A 263 -13.37 0.21 16.04
CA GLU A 263 -14.61 0.63 15.38
C GLU A 263 -14.92 2.09 15.70
N ARG A 264 -15.09 2.88 14.64
CA ARG A 264 -15.55 4.27 14.73
C ARG A 264 -16.65 4.50 13.71
N THR A 265 -17.58 5.35 14.10
CA THR A 265 -18.65 5.83 13.22
C THR A 265 -18.75 7.34 13.38
N GLY A 266 -19.10 8.03 12.30
CA GLY A 266 -19.17 9.48 12.31
C GLY A 266 -19.98 10.03 11.15
N GLN A 267 -19.99 11.36 11.06
CA GLN A 267 -20.60 12.09 9.97
C GLN A 267 -19.69 13.22 9.54
N THR A 268 -19.50 13.37 8.23
CA THR A 268 -18.73 14.46 7.63
C THR A 268 -19.61 15.08 6.54
N ASP A 269 -19.80 16.41 6.59
CA ASP A 269 -20.64 17.15 5.63
C ASP A 269 -22.05 16.54 5.46
N GLY A 270 -22.61 16.05 6.57
CA GLY A 270 -23.95 15.46 6.65
C GLY A 270 -24.07 14.02 6.14
N ALA A 271 -22.98 13.38 5.73
CA ALA A 271 -22.99 12.00 5.27
C ALA A 271 -22.28 11.07 6.27
N ALA A 272 -22.89 9.91 6.52
CA ALA A 272 -22.41 8.94 7.50
C ALA A 272 -21.22 8.13 6.99
N TRP A 273 -20.35 7.72 7.92
CA TRP A 273 -19.25 6.82 7.66
C TRP A 273 -18.99 5.88 8.83
N LYS A 274 -18.35 4.75 8.54
CA LYS A 274 -17.91 3.74 9.51
C LYS A 274 -16.54 3.21 9.14
N GLU A 275 -15.68 2.94 10.11
CA GLU A 275 -14.35 2.34 9.90
C GLU A 275 -14.02 1.34 11.01
N VAL A 276 -13.24 0.33 10.66
CA VAL A 276 -12.64 -0.64 11.60
C VAL A 276 -11.27 -1.09 11.10
N PHE A 277 -10.53 -1.77 11.97
CA PHE A 277 -9.23 -2.35 11.66
C PHE A 277 -9.20 -3.87 11.90
N ILE A 278 -8.39 -4.58 11.13
CA ILE A 278 -8.01 -5.98 11.31
C ILE A 278 -6.52 -6.03 11.68
N HIS A 279 -6.21 -6.69 12.80
CA HIS A 279 -4.85 -6.70 13.34
C HIS A 279 -3.86 -7.48 12.44
N PRO A 280 -2.60 -6.99 12.26
CA PRO A 280 -1.53 -7.62 11.46
C PRO A 280 -1.36 -9.13 11.60
N ARG A 281 -1.61 -9.65 12.81
CA ARG A 281 -1.52 -11.09 13.13
C ARG A 281 -2.45 -11.97 12.31
N HIS A 282 -3.50 -11.40 11.72
CA HIS A 282 -4.55 -12.10 10.97
C HIS A 282 -4.47 -11.86 9.45
N THR A 283 -3.52 -11.05 9.01
CA THR A 283 -3.49 -10.43 7.67
C THR A 283 -2.10 -10.51 7.04
N GLY A 284 -1.24 -11.43 7.51
CA GLY A 284 0.12 -11.60 7.01
C GLY A 284 1.07 -10.46 7.41
N GLY A 285 0.82 -9.79 8.54
CA GLY A 285 1.65 -8.71 9.07
C GLY A 285 1.24 -7.29 8.61
N MET A 286 0.20 -7.18 7.78
CA MET A 286 -0.33 -5.91 7.30
C MET A 286 -1.49 -5.40 8.16
N LEU A 287 -1.41 -4.21 8.74
CA LEU A 287 -2.61 -3.63 9.35
C LEU A 287 -3.59 -3.25 8.23
N VAL A 288 -4.80 -3.81 8.30
CA VAL A 288 -5.86 -3.53 7.33
C VAL A 288 -6.91 -2.66 7.99
N GLN A 289 -7.21 -1.52 7.40
CA GLN A 289 -8.43 -0.77 7.68
C GLN A 289 -9.44 -1.09 6.58
N PHE A 290 -10.71 -1.17 6.95
CA PHE A 290 -11.77 -1.04 5.96
C PHE A 290 -12.84 -0.08 6.47
N PHE A 291 -13.45 0.62 5.54
CA PHE A 291 -14.44 1.64 5.85
C PHE A 291 -15.57 1.63 4.83
N TRP A 292 -16.71 2.15 5.27
CA TRP A 292 -17.88 2.41 4.43
C TRP A 292 -18.26 3.88 4.56
N GLN A 293 -18.72 4.46 3.46
CA GLN A 293 -19.20 5.83 3.38
C GLN A 293 -20.55 5.88 2.66
N GLU A 294 -21.45 6.71 3.17
CA GLU A 294 -22.80 6.87 2.61
C GLU A 294 -22.78 7.50 1.20
N ARG A 295 -21.79 8.35 0.94
CA ARG A 295 -21.53 8.92 -0.38
C ARG A 295 -20.03 8.92 -0.68
N PRO A 296 -19.63 8.93 -1.96
CA PRO A 296 -18.22 9.01 -2.34
C PRO A 296 -17.51 10.25 -1.78
N ASP A 297 -16.18 10.12 -1.66
CA ASP A 297 -15.24 11.19 -1.32
C ASP A 297 -15.48 11.88 0.03
N ILE A 298 -16.08 11.16 0.99
CA ILE A 298 -15.98 11.52 2.39
C ILE A 298 -14.59 11.13 2.87
N TRP A 299 -13.79 12.13 3.27
CA TRP A 299 -12.59 11.83 4.04
C TRP A 299 -12.98 11.57 5.51
N ILE A 300 -12.53 10.44 6.04
CA ILE A 300 -12.79 9.91 7.38
C ILE A 300 -11.61 10.15 8.33
#